data_AF-A0A517MQY9-F1
#
_entry.id   AF-A0A517MQY9-F1
#
_cell.length_a   1.000
_cell.length_b   1.000
_cell.length_c   1.000
_cell.angle_alpha   90.00
_cell.angle_beta   90.00
_cell.angle_gamma   90.00
#
_symmetry.space_group_name_H-M   'P 1'
#
loop_
_entity.id
_entity.type
_entity.pdbx_description
1 polymer ?
#
loop_
_entity_poly.entity_id
_entity_poly.type
_entity_poly.pdbx_seq_one_letter_code
_entity_poly.pdbx_strand_id
1 'polypeptide(L)' 'MQQLDEFSRFAKQLVEREGEQLPLDAIFDRWHQEAFRDDDLARIQASAEDYGQGERGVPLDTFLAEFDARRISEQNQ' A
#
# COMPACT_ATOMS: atom_id res chain seq x y z
N MET A 1 8.68 2.55 -10.53
CA MET A 1 9.95 3.18 -10.09
C MET A 1 9.73 4.48 -9.34
N GLN A 2 8.76 5.31 -9.73
CA GLN A 2 8.51 6.62 -9.10
C GLN A 2 8.30 6.61 -7.57
N GLN A 3 7.55 5.65 -7.02
CA GLN A 3 7.32 5.56 -5.57
C GLN A 3 8.60 5.26 -4.76
N LEU A 4 9.54 4.49 -5.33
CA LEU A 4 10.82 4.20 -4.68
C LEU A 4 11.70 5.45 -4.63
N ASP A 5 11.65 6.27 -5.69
CA ASP A 5 12.37 7.55 -5.74
C ASP A 5 11.77 8.57 -4.77
N GLU A 6 10.44 8.61 -4.65
CA GLU A 6 9.72 9.45 -3.69
C GLU A 6 10.02 9.05 -2.24
N PHE A 7 9.96 7.75 -1.93
CA PHE A 7 10.35 7.24 -0.61
C PHE A 7 11.81 7.56 -0.28
N SER A 8 12.73 7.35 -1.23
CA SER A 8 14.16 7.65 -1.07
C SER A 8 14.40 9.14 -0.76
N ARG A 9 13.67 10.03 -1.43
CA ARG A 9 13.75 11.48 -1.17
C ARG A 9 13.19 11.83 0.22
N PHE A 10 12.04 11.26 0.58
CA PHE A 10 11.42 11.46 1.88
C PHE A 10 12.34 11.02 3.02
N ALA A 11 12.90 9.80 2.93
CA ALA A 11 13.78 9.25 3.94
C ALA A 11 15.02 10.13 4.19
N LYS A 12 15.63 10.66 3.12
CA LYS A 12 16.77 11.59 3.23
C LYS A 12 16.39 12.88 3.94
N GLN A 13 15.28 13.50 3.55
CA GLN A 13 14.80 14.75 4.16
C GLN A 13 14.42 14.57 5.63
N LEU A 14 13.85 13.42 5.98
CA LEU A 14 13.47 13.10 7.36
C LEU A 14 14.70 12.97 8.26
N VAL A 15 15.73 12.26 7.80
CA VAL A 15 17.00 12.11 8.52
C VAL A 15 17.71 13.46 8.67
N GLU A 16 17.70 14.29 7.62
CA GLU A 16 18.26 15.66 7.67
C GLU A 16 17.51 16.59 8.65
N ARG A 17 16.18 16.46 8.76
CA ARG A 17 15.36 17.28 9.67
C ARG A 17 15.42 16.85 11.13
N GLU A 18 15.38 15.56 11.39
CA GLU A 18 15.20 15.02 12.75
C GLU A 18 16.52 14.59 13.39
N GLY A 19 17.58 14.38 12.61
CA GLY A 19 18.92 14.07 13.12
C GLY A 19 19.04 12.75 13.87
N GLU A 20 17.97 11.96 13.93
CA GLU A 20 17.84 10.75 14.74
C GLU A 20 17.87 9.48 13.85
N GLN A 21 18.44 8.39 14.36
CA GLN A 21 18.41 7.10 13.69
C GLN A 21 17.02 6.46 13.87
N LEU A 22 16.05 6.91 13.07
CA LEU A 22 14.76 6.23 12.97
C LEU A 22 14.93 4.86 12.30
N PRO A 23 14.28 3.81 12.82
CA PRO A 23 14.19 2.52 12.12
C PRO A 23 13.53 2.69 10.75
N LEU A 24 13.96 1.89 9.77
CA LEU A 24 13.42 1.96 8.40
C LEU A 24 11.89 1.81 8.38
N ASP A 25 11.35 0.91 9.21
CA ASP A 25 9.91 0.67 9.33
C ASP A 25 9.18 1.95 9.76
N ALA A 26 9.73 2.70 10.72
CA ALA A 26 9.15 3.96 11.17
C ALA A 26 9.19 5.05 10.07
N ILE A 27 10.24 5.06 9.25
CA ILE A 27 10.35 5.97 8.11
C ILE A 27 9.31 5.61 7.05
N PHE A 28 9.14 4.32 6.78
CA PHE A 28 8.13 3.82 5.85
C PHE A 28 6.71 4.15 6.31
N ASP A 29 6.38 3.88 7.57
CA ASP A 29 5.06 4.17 8.12
C ASP A 29 4.72 5.65 8.00
N ARG A 30 5.67 6.55 8.29
CA ARG A 30 5.47 8.00 8.16
C ARG A 30 5.29 8.42 6.71
N TRP A 31 6.12 7.92 5.80
CA TRP A 31 5.96 8.19 4.38
C TRP A 31 4.60 7.72 3.87
N HIS A 32 4.18 6.51 4.27
CA HIS A 32 2.92 5.93 3.86
C HIS A 32 1.73 6.76 4.37
N GLN A 33 1.79 7.19 5.63
CA GLN A 33 0.78 8.05 6.22
C GLN A 33 0.70 9.43 5.57
N GLU A 34 1.82 10.03 5.15
CA GLU A 34 1.76 11.31 4.43
C GLU A 34 1.27 11.17 2.99
N ALA A 35 1.71 10.11 2.29
CA ALA A 35 1.46 9.97 0.86
C ALA A 35 0.09 9.36 0.55
N PHE A 36 -0.45 8.48 1.41
CA PHE A 36 -1.61 7.64 1.07
C PHE A 36 -2.77 7.71 2.05
N ARG A 37 -2.73 8.59 3.06
CA ARG A 37 -3.81 8.66 4.07
C ARG A 37 -5.20 8.82 3.48
N ASP A 38 -5.38 9.72 2.51
CA ASP A 38 -6.70 9.98 1.93
C ASP A 38 -7.16 8.82 1.03
N ASP A 39 -6.24 8.22 0.28
CA ASP A 39 -6.51 7.03 -0.55
C ASP A 39 -6.87 5.82 0.32
N ASP A 40 -6.17 5.61 1.43
CA ASP A 40 -6.45 4.55 2.39
C ASP A 40 -7.81 4.76 3.04
N LEU A 41 -8.14 5.99 3.45
CA LEU A 41 -9.45 6.32 4.00
C LEU A 41 -10.57 6.05 3.00
N ALA A 42 -10.41 6.45 1.74
CA ALA A 42 -11.39 6.18 0.69
C ALA A 42 -11.60 4.68 0.47
N ARG A 43 -10.52 3.89 0.45
CA ARG A 43 -10.58 2.42 0.32
C ARG A 43 -11.27 1.75 1.51
N ILE A 44 -10.95 2.20 2.72
CA ILE A 44 -11.59 1.71 3.95
C ILE A 44 -13.09 2.03 3.91
N GLN A 45 -13.46 3.24 3.49
CA GLN A 45 -14.86 3.65 3.41
C GLN A 45 -15.64 2.81 2.39
N ALA A 46 -15.07 2.60 1.19
CA ALA A 46 -15.66 1.72 0.19
C ALA A 46 -15.82 0.28 0.73
N SER A 47 -14.78 -0.26 1.37
CA SER A 47 -14.82 -1.61 1.96
C SER A 47 -15.85 -1.73 3.09
N ALA A 48 -16.05 -0.66 3.88
CA ALA A 48 -17.05 -0.62 4.93
C ALA A 48 -18.47 -0.58 4.36
N GLU A 49 -18.69 0.13 3.26
CA GLU A 49 -19.97 0.16 2.54
C GLU A 49 -20.30 -1.21 1.94
N ASP A 50 -19.33 -1.85 1.27
CA ASP A 50 -19.45 -3.22 0.74
C ASP A 50 -19.80 -4.21 1.85
N TYR A 51 -19.10 -4.12 2.99
CA TYR A 51 -19.40 -4.91 4.17
C TYR A 51 -20.82 -4.66 4.72
N GLY A 52 -21.27 -3.40 4.74
CA GLY A 52 -22.64 -3.06 5.14
C GLY A 52 -23.70 -3.67 4.22
N GLN A 53 -23.39 -3.82 2.93
CA GLN A 53 -24.27 -4.41 1.92
C GLN A 53 -24.22 -5.94 1.88
N GLY A 54 -23.37 -6.56 2.71
CA GLY A 54 -23.22 -8.02 2.79
C GLY A 54 -22.12 -8.59 1.89
N GLU A 55 -21.41 -7.73 1.14
CA GLU A 55 -20.22 -8.13 0.42
C GLU A 55 -19.05 -8.27 1.41
N ARG A 56 -18.38 -9.41 1.41
CA ARG A 56 -17.33 -9.73 2.40
C ARG A 56 -15.92 -9.72 1.79
N GLY A 57 -15.81 -9.30 0.54
CA GLY A 57 -14.64 -9.55 -0.29
C GLY A 57 -14.48 -11.03 -0.61
N VAL A 58 -13.34 -11.37 -1.22
CA VAL A 58 -12.94 -12.74 -1.51
C VAL A 58 -11.97 -13.24 -0.44
N PRO A 59 -12.06 -14.53 -0.04
CA PRO A 59 -11.03 -15.15 0.79
C PRO A 59 -9.65 -14.99 0.16
N LEU A 60 -8.62 -14.79 1.00
CA LEU A 60 -7.25 -14.58 0.53
C LEU A 60 -6.78 -15.69 -0.42
N ASP A 61 -7.08 -16.93 -0.11
CA ASP A 61 -6.70 -18.09 -0.93
C ASP A 61 -7.32 -18.03 -2.33
N THR A 62 -8.57 -17.55 -2.42
CA THR A 62 -9.28 -17.35 -3.70
C THR A 62 -8.65 -16.21 -4.49
N PHE A 63 -8.37 -15.09 -3.83
CA PHE A 63 -7.70 -13.95 -4.47
C PHE A 63 -6.32 -14.34 -5.01
N LEU A 64 -5.51 -15.07 -4.23
CA LEU A 64 -4.16 -15.48 -4.64
C LEU A 64 -4.21 -16.43 -5.85
N ALA A 65 -5.14 -17.39 -5.85
CA ALA A 65 -5.34 -18.29 -6.99
C ALA A 65 -5.70 -17.53 -8.28
N GLU A 66 -6.58 -16.53 -8.19
CA GLU A 66 -6.97 -15.69 -9.33
C GLU A 66 -5.83 -14.78 -9.79
N PHE A 67 -5.08 -14.20 -8.85
CA PHE A 67 -3.93 -13.35 -9.14
C PHE A 67 -2.84 -14.13 -9.89
N ASP A 68 -2.50 -15.34 -9.42
CA ASP A 68 -1.51 -16.20 -10.08
C ASP A 68 -1.98 -16.63 -11.47
N ALA A 69 -3.26 -16.99 -11.63
CA ALA A 69 -3.82 -17.35 -12.93
C ALA A 69 -3.73 -16.20 -13.95
N ARG A 70 -4.03 -14.97 -13.51
CA ARG A 70 -3.92 -13.76 -14.35
C ARG A 70 -2.47 -13.48 -14.74
N ARG A 71 -1.54 -13.56 -13.78
CA ARG A 71 -0.10 -13.34 -14.02
C ARG A 71 0.47 -14.33 -15.04
N ILE A 72 0.04 -15.59 -14.97
CA ILE A 72 0.45 -16.63 -15.94
C ILE A 72 -0.14 -16.34 -17.34
N SER A 73 -1.38 -15.84 -17.42
CA SER A 73 -1.99 -15.52 -18.71
C SER A 73 -1.34 -14.34 -19.42
N GLU A 74 -0.88 -13.33 -18.66
CA GLU A 74 -0.21 -12.14 -19.18
C GLU A 74 1.25 -12.40 -19.61
N GLN A 75 1.88 -13.44 -19.08
CA GLN A 75 3.26 -13.83 -19.46
C GLN A 75 3.32 -14.70 -20.73
N ASN A 76 2.18 -15.19 -21.23
CA ASN A 76 2.08 -16.05 -22.41
C ASN A 76 1.51 -15.32 -23.64
N GLN A 77 1.43 -13.99 -23.60
CA GLN A 77 1.15 -13.09 -24.73
C GLN A 77 2.40 -12.29 -25.10
#